data_AF-A0A6P6WYR5-F1
#
_entry.id   AF-A0A6P6WYR5-F1
#
_cell.length_a   1.000
_cell.length_b   1.000
_cell.length_c   1.000
_cell.angle_alpha   90.00
_cell.angle_beta   90.00
_cell.angle_gamma   90.00
#
_symmetry.space_group_name_H-M   'P 1'
#
loop_
_entity.id
_entity.type
_entity.pdbx_description
1 polymer ?
#
loop_
_entity_poly.entity_id
_entity_poly.type
_entity_poly.pdbx_seq_one_letter_code
_entity_poly.pdbx_strand_id
1 'polypeptide(L)'
;MTKKRLKMKRKKEKQKRKSANKRDPRRLGVGKKKKQRFANAEERIKYKLERAKIKEALLIERLKRYEVNKVQGPVVKPHELTGEERFYMKKMAQKRSNYVPIGRRGVFGGVILNMHLHWKKHETVKVICKPCKPGQVQDYASEIARLSGGIPIQIIGDDTIVFYRGKDYVQPEVMSPIDTLSKKRALEKSKYKQSLESVRRFIAIAEKELELYYRHVALYGDPSDRNPNSIFDTRWIEWARKVEGKEVASSITEECSHTLFQTDIDSMDDEILESEEISEFDDKCKNNAASASEIDYEDDGTHIGEIESCTKKQVLVELSTSIEYLEKYSTGLDMLHLCH
;
A
#
# COMPACT_ATOMS: atom_id res chain seq x y z
N MET A 1 -41.69 -27.01 44.98
CA MET A 1 -40.36 -26.53 44.50
C MET A 1 -39.82 -25.49 45.48
N THR A 2 -38.62 -25.68 46.05
CA THR A 2 -38.06 -24.75 47.05
C THR A 2 -37.64 -23.42 46.43
N LYS A 3 -37.77 -22.30 47.17
CA LYS A 3 -37.38 -20.94 46.74
C LYS A 3 -35.94 -20.88 46.22
N LYS A 4 -35.04 -21.70 46.79
CA LYS A 4 -33.64 -21.86 46.36
C LYS A 4 -33.51 -22.44 44.94
N ARG A 5 -34.30 -23.47 44.57
CA ARG A 5 -34.30 -24.07 43.22
C ARG A 5 -34.77 -23.09 42.14
N LEU A 6 -35.82 -22.31 42.42
CA LEU A 6 -36.32 -21.28 41.49
C LEU A 6 -35.29 -20.17 41.23
N LYS A 7 -34.58 -19.73 42.29
CA LYS A 7 -33.49 -18.74 42.17
C LYS A 7 -32.35 -19.27 41.29
N MET A 8 -31.97 -20.53 41.45
CA MET A 8 -30.95 -21.17 40.61
C MET A 8 -31.39 -21.30 39.15
N LYS A 9 -32.66 -21.65 38.89
CA LYS A 9 -33.23 -21.72 37.53
C LYS A 9 -33.18 -20.36 36.83
N ARG A 10 -33.61 -19.29 37.51
CA ARG A 10 -33.53 -17.91 36.99
C ARG A 10 -32.09 -17.46 36.70
N LYS A 11 -31.12 -17.85 37.55
CA LYS A 11 -29.70 -17.53 37.34
C LYS A 11 -29.15 -18.23 36.08
N LYS A 12 -29.45 -19.52 35.90
CA LYS A 12 -29.07 -20.30 34.71
C LYS A 12 -29.68 -19.71 33.44
N GLU A 13 -30.97 -19.35 33.49
CA GLU A 13 -31.66 -18.73 32.35
C GLU A 13 -31.07 -17.36 31.99
N LYS A 14 -30.76 -16.53 33.00
CA LYS A 14 -30.07 -15.25 32.80
C LYS A 14 -28.67 -15.44 32.19
N GLN A 15 -27.93 -16.47 32.59
CA GLN A 15 -26.65 -16.83 31.96
C GLN A 15 -26.83 -17.25 30.50
N LYS A 16 -27.84 -18.09 30.20
CA LYS A 16 -28.16 -18.51 28.82
C LYS A 16 -28.54 -17.34 27.92
N ARG A 17 -29.33 -16.38 28.44
CA ARG A 17 -29.66 -15.12 27.72
C ARG A 17 -28.41 -14.27 27.48
N LYS A 18 -27.52 -14.14 28.48
CA LYS A 18 -26.27 -13.39 28.33
C LYS A 18 -25.29 -14.05 27.35
N SER A 19 -25.19 -15.38 27.32
CA SER A 19 -24.32 -16.10 26.39
C SER A 19 -24.83 -16.02 24.95
N ALA A 20 -26.15 -16.07 24.74
CA ALA A 20 -26.76 -15.86 23.43
C ALA A 20 -26.50 -14.42 22.92
N ASN A 21 -26.69 -13.42 23.79
CA ASN A 21 -26.47 -12.01 23.43
C ASN A 21 -24.99 -11.61 23.33
N LYS A 22 -24.04 -12.49 23.69
CA LYS A 22 -22.59 -12.23 23.52
C LYS A 22 -22.16 -12.31 22.05
N ARG A 23 -22.88 -13.09 21.23
CA ARG A 23 -22.65 -13.25 19.79
C ARG A 23 -23.58 -12.40 18.93
N ASP A 24 -24.38 -11.53 19.53
CA ASP A 24 -25.27 -10.63 18.80
C ASP A 24 -24.43 -9.63 18.00
N PRO A 25 -24.51 -9.61 16.64
CA PRO A 25 -23.74 -8.70 15.80
C PRO A 25 -23.91 -7.23 16.19
N ARG A 26 -25.08 -6.85 16.75
CA ARG A 26 -25.36 -5.48 17.21
C ARG A 26 -24.58 -5.09 18.48
N ARG A 27 -24.08 -6.08 19.24
CA ARG A 27 -23.24 -5.90 20.44
C ARG A 27 -21.77 -6.17 20.18
N LEU A 28 -21.44 -6.80 19.04
CA LEU A 28 -20.09 -6.88 18.50
C LEU A 28 -19.75 -5.56 17.80
N GLY A 29 -19.89 -4.44 18.51
CA GLY A 29 -19.26 -3.20 18.06
C GLY A 29 -17.75 -3.42 18.06
N VAL A 30 -17.05 -2.90 17.05
CA VAL A 30 -15.59 -2.82 17.05
C VAL A 30 -15.19 -1.90 18.20
N GLY A 31 -14.98 -2.46 19.39
CA GLY A 31 -14.53 -1.68 20.54
C GLY A 31 -13.22 -0.98 20.18
N LYS A 32 -13.10 0.31 20.49
CA LYS A 32 -11.86 1.08 20.24
C LYS A 32 -10.68 0.30 20.81
N LYS A 33 -9.75 -0.12 19.95
CA LYS A 33 -8.52 -0.78 20.40
C LYS A 33 -7.82 0.19 21.35
N LYS A 34 -7.44 -0.28 22.54
CA LYS A 34 -6.69 0.55 23.49
C LYS A 34 -5.38 0.96 22.82
N LYS A 35 -5.18 2.27 22.62
CA LYS A 35 -3.92 2.80 22.09
C LYS A 35 -2.81 2.42 23.07
N GLN A 36 -1.77 1.75 22.59
CA GLN A 36 -0.59 1.48 23.39
C GLN A 36 0.04 2.83 23.76
N ARG A 37 0.28 3.05 25.05
CA ARG A 37 0.98 4.25 25.54
C ARG A 37 2.46 3.92 25.52
N PHE A 38 3.25 4.73 24.82
CA PHE A 38 4.70 4.63 24.78
C PHE A 38 5.29 5.64 25.76
N ALA A 39 6.37 5.26 26.45
CA ALA A 39 7.05 6.16 27.38
C ALA A 39 7.94 7.16 26.63
N ASN A 40 8.67 6.65 25.63
CA ASN A 40 9.54 7.45 24.78
C ASN A 40 8.99 7.58 23.34
N ALA A 41 9.28 8.72 22.70
CA ALA A 41 9.01 8.94 21.29
C ALA A 41 9.78 7.95 20.40
N GLU A 42 11.00 7.58 20.79
CA GLU A 42 11.82 6.59 20.08
C GLU A 42 11.12 5.24 19.96
N GLU A 43 10.64 4.70 21.09
CA GLU A 43 9.93 3.42 21.17
C GLU A 43 8.66 3.44 20.32
N ARG A 44 7.94 4.57 20.31
CA ARG A 44 6.75 4.76 19.49
C ARG A 44 7.08 4.68 17.99
N ILE A 45 8.16 5.32 17.55
CA ILE A 45 8.57 5.32 16.14
C ILE A 45 9.06 3.92 15.75
N LYS A 46 9.90 3.28 16.57
CA LYS A 46 10.36 1.90 16.38
C LYS A 46 9.19 0.92 16.26
N TYR A 47 8.19 1.01 17.15
CA TYR A 47 6.99 0.18 17.08
C TYR A 47 6.19 0.38 15.78
N LYS A 48 6.03 1.63 15.32
CA LYS A 48 5.38 1.93 14.03
C LYS A 48 6.15 1.30 12.87
N LEU A 49 7.48 1.40 12.87
CA LEU A 49 8.35 0.82 11.86
C LEU A 49 8.24 -0.71 11.81
N GLU A 50 8.33 -1.36 12.97
CA GLU A 50 8.20 -2.82 13.06
C GLU A 50 6.87 -3.31 12.50
N ARG A 51 5.76 -2.66 12.88
CA ARG A 51 4.43 -3.00 12.35
C ARG A 51 4.30 -2.75 10.85
N ALA A 52 4.91 -1.69 10.34
CA ALA A 52 4.92 -1.40 8.91
C ALA A 52 5.74 -2.44 8.13
N LYS A 53 6.91 -2.85 8.64
CA LYS A 53 7.75 -3.91 8.05
C LYS A 53 7.04 -5.27 8.02
N ILE A 54 6.35 -5.64 9.11
CA ILE A 54 5.50 -6.84 9.14
C ILE A 54 4.40 -6.75 8.07
N LYS A 55 3.73 -5.60 7.95
CA LYS A 55 2.69 -5.39 6.94
C LYS A 55 3.25 -5.45 5.52
N GLU A 56 4.44 -4.91 5.28
CA GLU A 56 5.13 -5.00 3.99
C GLU A 56 5.39 -6.46 3.62
N ALA A 57 5.96 -7.25 4.53
CA ALA A 57 6.24 -8.67 4.31
C ALA A 57 4.97 -9.47 3.95
N LEU A 58 3.87 -9.23 4.67
CA LEU A 58 2.57 -9.86 4.39
C LEU A 58 2.03 -9.46 3.01
N LEU A 59 2.18 -8.20 2.61
CA LEU A 59 1.75 -7.73 1.29
C LEU A 59 2.59 -8.35 0.16
N ILE A 60 3.90 -8.50 0.38
CA ILE A 60 4.80 -9.18 -0.56
C ILE A 60 4.39 -10.65 -0.70
N GLU A 61 4.14 -11.35 0.39
CA GLU A 61 3.68 -12.75 0.36
C GLU A 61 2.36 -12.90 -0.40
N ARG A 62 1.40 -12.00 -0.17
CA ARG A 62 0.13 -11.99 -0.91
C ARG A 62 0.33 -11.72 -2.40
N LEU A 63 1.24 -10.81 -2.76
CA LEU A 63 1.53 -10.49 -4.16
C LEU A 63 2.13 -11.66 -4.93
N LYS A 64 2.99 -12.47 -4.30
CA LYS A 64 3.56 -13.68 -4.90
C LYS A 64 2.48 -14.66 -5.40
N ARG A 65 1.32 -14.72 -4.74
CA ARG A 65 0.18 -15.55 -5.16
C ARG A 65 -0.43 -15.13 -6.50
N TYR A 66 -0.20 -13.88 -6.92
CA TYR A 66 -0.67 -13.32 -8.19
C TYR A 66 0.47 -13.16 -9.21
N GLU A 67 1.65 -13.71 -8.93
CA GLU A 67 2.69 -13.86 -9.93
C GLU A 67 2.31 -15.03 -10.82
N VAL A 68 2.22 -14.76 -12.13
CA VAL A 68 1.95 -15.81 -13.12
C VAL A 68 3.29 -16.22 -13.68
N ASN A 69 3.52 -17.53 -13.78
CA ASN A 69 4.70 -18.06 -14.43
C ASN A 69 4.73 -17.55 -15.87
N LYS A 70 5.78 -16.82 -16.22
CA LYS A 70 5.98 -16.32 -17.58
C LYS A 70 6.38 -17.51 -18.44
N VAL A 71 5.40 -18.22 -19.01
CA VAL A 71 5.71 -19.18 -20.08
C VAL A 71 6.24 -18.35 -21.25
N GLN A 72 7.25 -18.86 -21.95
CA GLN A 72 7.70 -18.17 -23.15
C GLN A 72 6.50 -18.10 -24.09
N GLY A 73 6.03 -16.87 -24.37
CA GLY A 73 4.91 -16.65 -25.27
C GLY A 73 5.21 -17.21 -26.67
N PRO A 74 4.25 -17.17 -27.60
CA PRO A 74 4.50 -17.58 -28.97
C PRO A 74 5.78 -16.91 -29.47
N VAL A 75 6.79 -17.71 -29.86
CA VAL A 75 8.04 -17.21 -30.42
C VAL A 75 7.72 -16.67 -31.82
N VAL A 76 7.14 -15.47 -31.87
CA VAL A 76 6.94 -14.74 -33.11
C VAL A 76 8.34 -14.30 -33.54
N LYS A 77 8.84 -14.88 -34.62
CA LYS A 77 10.07 -14.41 -35.28
C LYS A 77 9.92 -12.89 -35.45
N PRO A 78 10.83 -12.06 -34.91
CA PRO A 78 10.76 -10.63 -35.10
C PRO A 78 10.84 -10.36 -36.60
N HIS A 79 9.70 -10.08 -37.24
CA HIS A 79 9.72 -9.52 -38.57
C HIS A 79 10.18 -8.09 -38.39
N GLU A 80 11.46 -7.84 -38.63
CA GLU A 80 12.04 -6.51 -38.55
C GLU A 80 11.36 -5.63 -39.61
N LEU A 81 10.40 -4.82 -39.17
CA LEU A 81 9.76 -3.82 -40.01
C LEU A 81 10.82 -2.86 -40.52
N THR A 82 10.82 -2.59 -41.82
CA THR A 82 11.71 -1.57 -42.39
C THR A 82 11.35 -0.19 -41.84
N GLY A 83 12.28 0.76 -41.87
CA GLY A 83 12.03 2.13 -41.41
C GLY A 83 10.83 2.79 -42.11
N GLU A 84 10.66 2.52 -43.39
CA GLU A 84 9.55 2.99 -44.21
C GLU A 84 8.21 2.39 -43.78
N GLU A 85 8.16 1.08 -43.56
CA GLU A 85 6.97 0.39 -43.07
C GLU A 85 6.57 0.90 -41.68
N ARG A 86 7.54 1.07 -40.78
CA ARG A 86 7.32 1.62 -39.43
C ARG A 86 6.75 3.03 -39.51
N PHE A 87 7.25 3.88 -40.41
CA PHE A 87 6.74 5.23 -40.62
C PHE A 87 5.31 5.23 -41.18
N TYR A 88 5.03 4.39 -42.18
CA TYR A 88 3.68 4.24 -42.74
C TYR A 88 2.68 3.80 -41.67
N MET A 89 3.04 2.79 -40.88
CA MET A 89 2.18 2.22 -39.85
C MET A 89 1.92 3.23 -38.71
N LYS A 90 2.92 4.04 -38.36
CA LYS A 90 2.78 5.19 -37.45
C LYS A 90 1.77 6.20 -37.97
N LYS A 91 1.86 6.60 -39.24
CA LYS A 91 0.92 7.55 -39.86
C LYS A 91 -0.51 6.99 -39.92
N MET A 92 -0.65 5.70 -40.22
CA MET A 92 -1.95 5.02 -40.21
C MET A 92 -2.55 4.93 -38.82
N ALA A 93 -1.74 4.59 -37.81
CA ALA A 93 -2.20 4.56 -36.43
C ALA A 93 -2.71 5.93 -35.98
N GLN A 94 -2.01 7.02 -36.29
CA GLN A 94 -2.46 8.37 -35.93
C GLN A 94 -3.88 8.68 -36.47
N LYS A 95 -4.16 8.34 -37.73
CA LYS A 95 -5.46 8.56 -38.37
C LYS A 95 -6.58 7.69 -37.80
N ARG A 96 -6.28 6.45 -37.37
CA ARG A 96 -7.30 5.52 -36.84
C ARG A 96 -7.66 5.85 -35.39
N SER A 97 -8.93 5.67 -35.06
CA SER A 97 -9.50 5.90 -33.72
C SER A 97 -9.63 4.63 -32.88
N ASN A 98 -9.04 3.50 -33.29
CA ASN A 98 -9.12 2.24 -32.57
C ASN A 98 -8.19 2.26 -31.36
N TYR A 99 -8.76 2.09 -30.16
CA TYR A 99 -7.96 2.06 -28.94
C TYR A 99 -8.44 1.02 -27.92
N VAL A 100 -7.49 0.54 -27.11
CA VAL A 100 -7.72 -0.36 -25.98
C VAL A 100 -7.25 0.34 -24.71
N PRO A 101 -8.18 0.65 -23.77
CA PRO A 101 -7.81 1.30 -22.52
C PRO A 101 -7.26 0.28 -21.51
N ILE A 102 -6.14 0.61 -20.88
CA ILE A 102 -5.56 -0.08 -19.73
C ILE A 102 -5.71 0.82 -18.52
N GLY A 103 -6.52 0.36 -17.56
CA GLY A 103 -6.80 1.07 -16.32
C GLY A 103 -5.86 0.68 -15.17
N ARG A 104 -6.32 0.95 -13.93
CA ARG A 104 -5.67 0.53 -12.67
C ARG A 104 -5.28 -0.96 -12.63
N ARG A 105 -6.02 -1.83 -13.32
CA ARG A 105 -5.80 -3.28 -13.33
C ARG A 105 -4.50 -3.69 -14.05
N GLY A 106 -3.95 -2.83 -14.90
CA GLY A 106 -2.83 -3.15 -15.76
C GLY A 106 -3.21 -4.13 -16.88
N VAL A 107 -2.22 -4.84 -17.42
CA VAL A 107 -2.39 -5.85 -18.48
C VAL A 107 -2.98 -7.13 -17.89
N PHE A 108 -4.09 -7.58 -18.46
CA PHE A 108 -4.77 -8.84 -18.12
C PHE A 108 -5.39 -9.44 -19.39
N GLY A 109 -5.89 -10.67 -19.32
CA GLY A 109 -6.34 -11.42 -20.51
C GLY A 109 -7.36 -10.68 -21.38
N GLY A 110 -8.29 -9.96 -20.77
CA GLY A 110 -9.29 -9.17 -21.49
C GLY A 110 -8.72 -8.02 -22.34
N VAL A 111 -7.55 -7.47 -21.96
CA VAL A 111 -6.85 -6.46 -22.78
C VAL A 111 -6.35 -7.09 -24.07
N ILE A 112 -5.72 -8.26 -23.96
CA ILE A 112 -5.15 -9.00 -25.10
C ILE A 112 -6.26 -9.50 -26.02
N LEU A 113 -7.33 -10.06 -25.45
CA LEU A 113 -8.56 -10.42 -26.18
C LEU A 113 -9.09 -9.22 -26.99
N ASN A 114 -9.19 -8.04 -26.36
CA ASN A 114 -9.69 -6.85 -27.03
C ASN A 114 -8.76 -6.37 -28.15
N MET A 115 -7.43 -6.49 -27.97
CA MET A 115 -6.46 -6.21 -29.03
C MET A 115 -6.66 -7.13 -30.24
N HIS A 116 -6.80 -8.44 -30.03
CA HIS A 116 -7.04 -9.40 -31.10
C HIS A 116 -8.38 -9.16 -31.83
N LEU A 117 -9.42 -8.72 -31.11
CA LEU A 117 -10.71 -8.33 -31.70
C LEU A 117 -10.57 -7.13 -32.64
N HIS A 118 -9.81 -6.10 -32.25
CA HIS A 118 -9.52 -4.98 -33.16
C HIS A 118 -8.66 -5.42 -34.34
N TRP A 119 -7.71 -6.33 -34.14
CA TRP A 119 -6.84 -6.82 -35.20
C TRP A 119 -7.54 -7.65 -36.28
N LYS A 120 -8.75 -8.14 -36.01
CA LYS A 120 -9.61 -8.79 -37.02
C LYS A 120 -9.94 -7.85 -38.18
N LYS A 121 -10.14 -6.57 -37.91
CA LYS A 121 -10.56 -5.57 -38.93
C LYS A 121 -9.49 -4.52 -39.22
N HIS A 122 -8.53 -4.35 -38.33
CA HIS A 122 -7.55 -3.27 -38.40
C HIS A 122 -6.14 -3.80 -38.21
N GLU A 123 -5.16 -3.22 -38.88
CA GLU A 123 -3.77 -3.64 -38.72
C GLU A 123 -3.12 -3.09 -37.44
N THR A 124 -3.64 -1.96 -36.96
CA THR A 124 -3.04 -1.17 -35.88
C THR A 124 -4.05 -0.89 -34.77
N VAL A 125 -3.55 -0.86 -33.54
CA VAL A 125 -4.31 -0.57 -32.33
C VAL A 125 -3.50 0.36 -31.43
N LYS A 126 -4.16 1.39 -30.87
CA LYS A 126 -3.59 2.23 -29.81
C LYS A 126 -3.92 1.63 -28.46
N VAL A 127 -2.94 1.40 -27.60
CA VAL A 127 -3.15 1.00 -26.22
C VAL A 127 -2.92 2.21 -25.34
N ILE A 128 -3.93 2.62 -24.57
CA ILE A 128 -3.88 3.82 -23.73
C ILE A 128 -3.80 3.37 -22.27
N CYS A 129 -2.68 3.61 -21.61
CA CYS A 129 -2.39 3.22 -20.24
C CYS A 129 -2.64 4.41 -19.31
N LYS A 130 -3.76 4.43 -18.57
CA LYS A 130 -4.07 5.49 -17.59
C LYS A 130 -4.68 4.90 -16.31
N PRO A 131 -4.16 5.20 -15.11
CA PRO A 131 -2.93 5.96 -14.81
C PRO A 131 -1.67 5.11 -15.03
N CYS A 132 -0.61 5.70 -15.60
CA CYS A 132 0.68 5.05 -15.75
C CYS A 132 1.79 5.85 -15.05
N LYS A 133 2.73 5.16 -14.41
CA LYS A 133 3.96 5.79 -13.91
C LYS A 133 4.96 5.97 -15.06
N PRO A 134 5.86 6.97 -15.00
CA PRO A 134 6.95 7.07 -15.96
C PRO A 134 7.77 5.78 -15.96
N GLY A 135 8.12 5.28 -17.14
CA GLY A 135 8.84 4.01 -17.34
C GLY A 135 7.94 2.76 -17.38
N GLN A 136 6.81 2.74 -16.67
CA GLN A 136 5.93 1.57 -16.61
C GLN A 136 5.28 1.21 -17.96
N VAL A 137 5.15 2.19 -18.87
CA VAL A 137 4.65 1.94 -20.24
C VAL A 137 5.57 1.01 -21.03
N GLN A 138 6.88 1.04 -20.77
CA GLN A 138 7.82 0.14 -21.45
C GLN A 138 7.59 -1.31 -20.97
N ASP A 139 7.41 -1.51 -19.66
CA ASP A 139 7.07 -2.82 -19.10
C ASP A 139 5.76 -3.36 -19.69
N TYR A 140 4.75 -2.50 -19.81
CA TYR A 140 3.49 -2.86 -20.45
C TYR A 140 3.67 -3.17 -21.94
N ALA A 141 4.50 -2.40 -22.65
CA ALA A 141 4.77 -2.66 -24.06
C ALA A 141 5.39 -4.05 -24.26
N SER A 142 6.40 -4.39 -23.45
CA SER A 142 7.06 -5.70 -23.48
C SER A 142 6.12 -6.83 -23.09
N GLU A 143 5.30 -6.66 -22.05
CA GLU A 143 4.36 -7.69 -21.58
C GLU A 143 3.26 -7.94 -22.60
N ILE A 144 2.69 -6.88 -23.19
CA ILE A 144 1.68 -7.01 -24.25
C ILE A 144 2.28 -7.65 -25.49
N ALA A 145 3.50 -7.25 -25.90
CA ALA A 145 4.17 -7.87 -27.04
C ALA A 145 4.39 -9.37 -26.80
N ARG A 146 4.80 -9.77 -25.60
CA ARG A 146 4.97 -11.18 -25.21
C ARG A 146 3.65 -11.97 -25.28
N LEU A 147 2.58 -11.38 -24.76
CA LEU A 147 1.27 -12.05 -24.64
C LEU A 147 0.50 -12.12 -25.97
N SER A 148 0.56 -11.05 -26.75
CA SER A 148 -0.23 -10.91 -27.99
C SER A 148 0.55 -11.25 -29.26
N GLY A 149 1.89 -11.29 -29.21
CA GLY A 149 2.76 -11.40 -30.38
C GLY A 149 2.81 -10.14 -31.25
N GLY A 150 2.13 -9.06 -30.83
CA GLY A 150 2.11 -7.79 -31.56
C GLY A 150 3.44 -7.03 -31.47
N ILE A 151 3.74 -6.25 -32.52
CA ILE A 151 4.96 -5.47 -32.65
C ILE A 151 4.71 -4.04 -32.16
N PRO A 152 5.41 -3.55 -31.13
CA PRO A 152 5.32 -2.15 -30.71
C PRO A 152 6.02 -1.23 -31.73
N ILE A 153 5.26 -0.29 -32.30
CA ILE A 153 5.73 0.63 -33.35
C ILE A 153 6.30 1.90 -32.71
N GLN A 154 5.52 2.51 -31.83
CA GLN A 154 5.81 3.81 -31.24
C GLN A 154 5.14 3.93 -29.87
N ILE A 155 5.87 4.51 -28.93
CA ILE A 155 5.33 5.01 -27.66
C ILE A 155 5.15 6.53 -27.81
N ILE A 156 3.94 7.04 -27.53
CA ILE A 156 3.57 8.45 -27.63
C ILE A 156 3.37 8.98 -26.21
N GLY A 157 4.25 9.90 -25.78
CA GLY A 157 4.29 10.39 -24.40
C GLY A 157 4.59 9.25 -23.42
N ASP A 158 3.93 9.29 -22.27
CA ASP A 158 4.16 8.33 -21.17
C ASP A 158 2.95 7.42 -20.92
N ASP A 159 1.96 7.39 -21.82
CA ASP A 159 0.71 6.65 -21.62
C ASP A 159 0.28 5.79 -22.83
N THR A 160 0.66 6.15 -24.06
CA THR A 160 0.06 5.54 -25.26
C THR A 160 1.07 4.72 -26.05
N ILE A 161 0.71 3.49 -26.41
CA ILE A 161 1.53 2.58 -27.21
C ILE A 161 0.78 2.24 -28.49
N VAL A 162 1.45 2.29 -29.64
CA VAL A 162 0.89 1.84 -30.91
C VAL A 162 1.42 0.44 -31.21
N PHE A 163 0.51 -0.52 -31.36
CA PHE A 163 0.84 -1.88 -31.76
C PHE A 163 0.39 -2.20 -33.18
N TYR A 164 1.21 -3.00 -33.86
CA TYR A 164 0.91 -3.64 -35.13
C TYR A 164 0.80 -5.15 -34.95
N ARG A 165 -0.19 -5.75 -35.61
CA ARG A 165 -0.46 -7.19 -35.49
C ARG A 165 0.56 -8.10 -36.18
N GLY A 166 1.21 -7.61 -37.25
CA GLY A 166 2.01 -8.43 -38.19
C GLY A 166 1.37 -8.55 -39.58
N LYS A 167 2.19 -8.85 -40.60
CA LYS A 167 1.70 -9.05 -41.98
C LYS A 167 0.85 -10.32 -42.07
N ASP A 168 1.33 -11.40 -41.46
CA ASP A 168 0.72 -12.74 -41.48
C ASP A 168 -0.09 -13.02 -40.21
N TYR A 169 -0.83 -12.02 -39.73
CA TYR A 169 -1.64 -12.20 -38.53
C TYR A 169 -2.75 -13.22 -38.75
N VAL A 170 -2.72 -14.27 -37.96
CA VAL A 170 -3.78 -15.28 -37.84
C VAL A 170 -4.44 -15.11 -36.48
N GLN A 171 -5.77 -15.11 -36.43
CA GLN A 171 -6.50 -15.05 -35.17
C GLN A 171 -6.16 -16.29 -34.34
N PRO A 172 -5.62 -16.13 -33.12
CA PRO A 172 -5.30 -17.27 -32.27
C PRO A 172 -6.59 -17.98 -31.85
N GLU A 173 -6.53 -19.31 -31.75
CA GLU A 173 -7.65 -20.14 -31.28
C GLU A 173 -8.04 -19.77 -29.84
N VAL A 174 -7.02 -19.56 -28.99
CA VAL A 174 -7.19 -19.02 -27.64
C VAL A 174 -6.88 -17.53 -27.65
N MET A 175 -7.94 -16.71 -27.65
CA MET A 175 -7.82 -15.25 -27.73
C MET A 175 -7.28 -14.55 -26.46
N SER A 176 -7.43 -15.21 -25.31
CA SER A 176 -6.90 -14.73 -24.03
C SER A 176 -5.86 -15.72 -23.51
N PRO A 177 -4.57 -15.38 -23.50
CA PRO A 177 -3.52 -16.31 -23.07
C PRO A 177 -3.73 -16.79 -21.62
N ILE A 178 -3.46 -18.07 -21.39
CA ILE A 178 -3.55 -18.72 -20.06
C ILE A 178 -2.58 -18.07 -19.06
N ASP A 179 -1.48 -17.53 -19.56
CA ASP A 179 -0.44 -16.78 -18.84
C ASP A 179 -0.92 -15.45 -18.21
N THR A 180 -2.21 -15.12 -18.31
CA THR A 180 -2.76 -13.86 -17.81
C THR A 180 -3.67 -14.06 -16.61
N LEU A 181 -3.70 -13.05 -15.74
CA LEU A 181 -4.66 -13.04 -14.63
C LEU A 181 -6.08 -12.75 -15.14
N SER A 182 -7.07 -13.30 -14.44
CA SER A 182 -8.46 -12.91 -14.61
C SER A 182 -8.69 -11.45 -14.19
N LYS A 183 -9.77 -10.84 -14.70
CA LYS A 183 -10.13 -9.43 -14.44
C LYS A 183 -10.21 -9.10 -12.93
N LYS A 184 -10.75 -10.01 -12.13
CA LYS A 184 -10.88 -9.88 -10.67
C LYS A 184 -9.50 -9.97 -9.98
N ARG A 185 -8.73 -11.02 -10.28
CA ARG A 185 -7.38 -11.21 -9.70
C ARG A 185 -6.41 -10.08 -10.08
N ALA A 186 -6.49 -9.56 -11.29
CA ALA A 186 -5.70 -8.40 -11.72
C ALA A 186 -6.02 -7.13 -10.91
N LEU A 187 -7.29 -6.89 -10.59
CA LEU A 187 -7.69 -5.78 -9.73
C LEU A 187 -7.17 -5.94 -8.31
N GLU A 188 -7.27 -7.14 -7.72
CA GLU A 188 -6.75 -7.44 -6.39
C GLU A 188 -5.23 -7.25 -6.31
N LYS A 189 -4.48 -7.78 -7.28
CA LYS A 189 -3.03 -7.54 -7.41
C LYS A 189 -2.70 -6.06 -7.41
N SER A 190 -3.48 -5.25 -8.15
CA SER A 190 -3.29 -3.81 -8.19
C SER A 190 -3.54 -3.12 -6.83
N LYS A 191 -4.59 -3.52 -6.10
CA LYS A 191 -4.86 -3.04 -4.74
C LYS A 191 -3.70 -3.36 -3.79
N TYR A 192 -3.16 -4.58 -3.85
CA TYR A 192 -2.01 -4.96 -3.02
C TYR A 192 -0.75 -4.19 -3.37
N LYS A 193 -0.47 -3.96 -4.67
CA LYS A 193 0.66 -3.12 -5.11
C LYS A 193 0.54 -1.69 -4.59
N GLN A 194 -0.64 -1.09 -4.69
CA GLN A 194 -0.91 0.25 -4.17
C GLN A 194 -0.70 0.30 -2.65
N SER A 195 -1.23 -0.68 -1.91
CA SER A 195 -1.04 -0.77 -0.47
C SER A 195 0.44 -0.90 -0.08
N LEU A 196 1.19 -1.72 -0.81
CA LEU A 196 2.62 -1.92 -0.59
C LEU A 196 3.41 -0.62 -0.82
N GLU A 197 3.08 0.13 -1.88
CA GLU A 197 3.71 1.43 -2.13
C GLU A 197 3.43 2.44 -1.01
N SER A 198 2.20 2.50 -0.52
CA SER A 198 1.84 3.33 0.62
C SER A 198 2.61 2.94 1.89
N VAL A 199 2.75 1.63 2.15
CA VAL A 199 3.52 1.12 3.30
C VAL A 199 5.00 1.44 3.18
N ARG A 200 5.60 1.28 1.99
CA ARG A 200 7.00 1.67 1.75
C ARG A 200 7.23 3.16 1.96
N ARG A 201 6.32 4.00 1.47
CA ARG A 201 6.37 5.44 1.72
C ARG A 201 6.32 5.76 3.21
N PHE A 202 5.43 5.08 3.95
CA PHE A 202 5.33 5.24 5.40
C PHE A 202 6.61 4.82 6.13
N ILE A 203 7.21 3.67 5.76
CA ILE A 203 8.49 3.21 6.31
C ILE A 203 9.56 4.27 6.09
N ALA A 204 9.71 4.77 4.86
CA ALA A 204 10.72 5.79 4.54
C ALA A 204 10.53 7.09 5.33
N ILE A 205 9.28 7.50 5.59
CA ILE A 205 8.99 8.68 6.43
C ILE A 205 9.37 8.40 7.90
N ALA A 206 8.96 7.25 8.44
CA ALA A 206 9.23 6.89 9.82
C ALA A 206 10.72 6.62 10.10
N GLU A 207 11.48 6.13 9.13
CA GLU A 207 12.94 5.99 9.23
C GLU A 207 13.62 7.35 9.31
N LYS A 208 13.20 8.33 8.49
CA LYS A 208 13.67 9.71 8.58
C LYS A 208 13.26 10.38 9.89
N GLU A 209 12.05 10.13 10.38
CA GLU A 209 11.59 10.64 11.68
C GLU A 209 12.48 10.11 12.81
N LEU A 210 12.84 8.82 12.78
CA LEU A 210 13.75 8.20 13.75
C LEU A 210 15.16 8.80 13.68
N GLU A 211 15.68 8.99 12.46
CA GLU A 211 16.99 9.61 12.24
C GLU A 211 17.04 11.05 12.78
N LEU A 212 16.01 11.84 12.49
CA LEU A 212 15.89 13.21 13.00
C LEU A 212 15.78 13.25 14.52
N TYR A 213 15.07 12.29 15.13
CA TYR A 213 15.00 12.15 16.58
C TYR A 213 16.39 11.91 17.17
N TYR A 214 17.16 10.95 16.65
CA TYR A 214 18.52 10.70 17.15
C TYR A 214 19.45 11.91 16.98
N ARG A 215 19.35 12.61 15.85
CA ARG A 215 20.10 13.85 15.63
C ARG A 215 19.72 14.92 16.65
N HIS A 216 18.43 15.05 16.99
CA HIS A 216 17.96 15.99 18.01
C HIS A 216 18.50 15.64 19.39
N VAL A 217 18.38 14.37 19.80
CA VAL A 217 18.89 13.88 21.09
C VAL A 217 20.40 14.11 21.20
N ALA A 218 21.16 13.87 20.14
CA ALA A 218 22.59 14.11 20.11
C ALA A 218 22.97 15.60 20.27
N LEU A 219 22.16 16.54 19.73
CA LEU A 219 22.43 17.98 19.81
C LEU A 219 21.92 18.64 21.09
N TYR A 220 20.78 18.16 21.61
CA TYR A 220 20.02 18.85 22.64
C TYR A 220 19.85 18.04 23.93
N GLY A 221 20.30 16.78 23.97
CA GLY A 221 20.04 15.83 25.05
C GLY A 221 18.65 15.19 24.96
N ASP A 222 18.37 14.20 25.80
CA ASP A 222 17.07 13.53 25.83
C ASP A 222 15.97 14.53 26.28
N PRO A 223 14.91 14.76 25.48
CA PRO A 223 13.76 15.56 25.90
C PRO A 223 13.12 15.07 27.21
N SER A 224 13.24 13.78 27.52
CA SER A 224 12.70 13.19 28.76
C SER A 224 13.48 13.59 30.01
N ASP A 225 14.75 14.00 29.88
CA ASP A 225 15.62 14.39 31.01
C ASP A 225 15.56 15.89 31.32
N ARG A 226 14.92 16.69 30.46
CA ARG A 226 14.77 18.13 30.68
C ARG A 226 13.70 18.38 31.74
N ASN A 227 14.12 18.69 32.96
CA ASN A 227 13.24 19.24 33.97
C ASN A 227 12.67 20.58 33.45
N PRO A 228 11.35 20.71 33.21
CA PRO A 228 10.77 21.95 32.68
C PRO A 228 11.05 23.18 33.57
N ASN A 229 11.38 22.96 34.85
CA ASN A 229 11.69 24.02 35.81
C ASN A 229 13.09 24.64 35.61
N SER A 230 14.07 23.94 35.02
CA SER A 230 15.44 24.46 34.91
C SER A 230 15.62 25.52 33.82
N ILE A 231 14.68 25.61 32.87
CA ILE A 231 14.67 26.65 31.83
C ILE A 231 14.15 27.99 32.38
N PHE A 232 13.31 27.96 33.42
CA PHE A 232 12.82 29.16 34.10
C PHE A 232 13.79 29.67 35.18
N ASP A 233 14.52 28.77 35.84
CA ASP A 233 15.47 29.16 36.89
C ASP A 233 16.64 29.99 36.35
N THR A 234 17.22 29.65 35.21
CA THR A 234 18.34 30.44 34.65
C THR A 234 17.91 31.84 34.24
N ARG A 235 16.72 31.98 33.66
CA ARG A 235 16.16 33.28 33.23
C ARG A 235 15.72 34.15 34.42
N TRP A 236 15.17 33.54 35.49
CA TRP A 236 14.81 34.25 36.72
C TRP A 236 16.05 34.67 37.52
N ILE A 237 17.09 33.82 37.59
CA ILE A 237 18.35 34.12 38.27
C ILE A 237 19.12 35.25 37.55
N GLU A 238 19.17 35.26 36.22
CA GLU A 238 19.79 36.36 35.45
C GLU A 238 19.01 37.67 35.54
N TRP A 239 17.68 37.63 35.52
CA TRP A 239 16.80 38.77 35.78
C TRP A 239 17.00 39.33 37.20
N ALA A 240 16.97 38.47 38.22
CA ALA A 240 17.07 38.89 39.62
C ALA A 240 18.43 39.49 39.96
N ARG A 241 19.51 38.89 39.44
CA ARG A 241 20.88 39.42 39.58
C ARG A 241 21.08 40.76 38.86
N LYS A 242 20.23 41.08 37.87
CA LYS A 242 20.23 42.37 37.16
C LYS A 242 19.42 43.46 37.87
N VAL A 243 18.49 43.08 38.75
CA VAL A 243 17.66 44.01 39.55
C VAL A 243 18.35 44.42 40.85
N GLU A 244 19.20 43.58 41.45
CA GLU A 244 19.92 43.90 42.71
C GLU A 244 21.21 44.74 42.53
N GLY A 245 21.59 45.09 41.30
CA GLY A 245 22.91 45.67 41.00
C GLY A 245 22.97 47.09 40.44
N LYS A 246 21.87 47.84 40.31
CA LYS A 246 21.90 49.19 39.74
C LYS A 246 20.93 50.16 40.39
N GLU A 247 21.43 50.90 41.38
CA GLU A 247 20.99 52.28 41.58
C GLU A 247 21.81 53.22 40.67
N VAL A 248 21.11 54.20 40.09
CA VAL A 248 21.60 55.42 39.42
C VAL A 248 21.91 55.37 37.90
N ALA A 249 20.93 55.95 37.18
CA ALA A 249 20.96 56.91 36.05
C ALA A 249 21.46 56.57 34.63
N SER A 250 20.62 57.01 33.67
CA SER A 250 20.95 57.53 32.32
C SER A 250 21.38 56.47 31.29
N SER A 251 21.04 56.45 30.00
CA SER A 251 20.20 57.23 29.08
C SER A 251 20.40 56.59 27.69
N ILE A 252 19.32 56.43 26.92
CA ILE A 252 19.26 56.38 25.43
C ILE A 252 19.84 55.16 24.68
N THR A 253 18.96 54.55 23.87
CA THR A 253 19.07 54.02 22.48
C THR A 253 18.27 52.72 22.40
N GLU A 254 17.05 52.77 21.88
CA GLU A 254 16.67 52.62 20.48
C GLU A 254 16.53 51.17 20.01
N GLU A 255 15.35 50.94 19.44
CA GLU A 255 14.97 49.95 18.44
C GLU A 255 14.34 48.60 18.80
N CYS A 256 13.14 48.49 18.23
CA CYS A 256 12.43 47.33 17.71
C CYS A 256 11.68 46.44 18.68
N SER A 257 10.50 46.95 19.04
CA SER A 257 9.26 46.19 18.94
C SER A 257 9.21 45.36 17.64
N HIS A 258 9.22 44.04 17.76
CA HIS A 258 8.55 43.18 16.79
C HIS A 258 7.73 42.15 17.55
N THR A 259 6.45 42.49 17.61
CA THR A 259 5.27 41.69 17.95
C THR A 259 5.50 40.18 17.86
N LEU A 260 5.36 39.56 19.03
CA LEU A 260 5.04 38.15 19.19
C LEU A 260 3.75 37.86 18.39
N PHE A 261 3.89 37.38 17.16
CA PHE A 261 2.77 36.74 16.50
C PHE A 261 2.57 35.39 17.19
N GLN A 262 1.61 35.38 18.11
CA GLN A 262 0.85 34.20 18.45
C GLN A 262 0.26 33.68 17.14
N THR A 263 0.92 32.70 16.52
CA THR A 263 0.23 31.82 15.58
C THR A 263 -0.15 30.61 16.38
N ASP A 264 -1.41 30.59 16.79
CA ASP A 264 -2.09 29.38 17.17
C ASP A 264 -2.05 28.45 15.95
N ILE A 265 -1.04 27.57 15.92
CA ILE A 265 -1.05 26.42 15.03
C ILE A 265 -2.07 25.48 15.67
N ASP A 266 -3.30 25.60 15.17
CA ASP A 266 -4.33 24.59 15.33
C ASP A 266 -3.70 23.22 15.11
N SER A 267 -3.63 22.46 16.20
CA SER A 267 -3.44 21.02 16.18
C SER A 267 -4.64 20.45 15.43
N MET A 268 -4.58 20.43 14.10
CA MET A 268 -5.47 19.64 13.27
C MET A 268 -5.33 18.19 13.74
N ASP A 269 -6.40 17.69 14.35
CA ASP A 269 -6.59 16.28 14.62
C ASP A 269 -6.32 15.49 13.32
N ASP A 270 -5.23 14.73 13.30
CA ASP A 270 -4.97 13.69 12.31
C ASP A 270 -5.95 12.52 12.55
N GLU A 271 -7.24 12.76 12.30
CA GLU A 271 -8.11 11.71 11.81
C GLU A 271 -7.81 11.53 10.33
N ILE A 272 -6.97 10.55 9.99
CA ILE A 272 -7.07 9.69 8.80
C ILE A 272 -5.89 8.72 8.87
N LEU A 273 -6.20 7.44 9.12
CA LEU A 273 -5.55 6.22 8.59
C LEU A 273 -5.96 4.99 9.45
N GLU A 274 -7.24 4.85 9.80
CA GLU A 274 -7.78 3.56 10.27
C GLU A 274 -9.24 3.35 9.87
N SER A 275 -9.60 3.72 8.62
CA SER A 275 -10.86 3.29 8.03
C SER A 275 -10.78 3.29 6.51
N GLU A 276 -10.46 2.13 5.94
CA GLU A 276 -11.16 1.57 4.77
C GLU A 276 -11.00 0.05 4.86
N GLU A 277 -11.87 -0.56 5.68
CA GLU A 277 -12.43 -1.86 5.31
C GLU A 277 -13.26 -1.66 4.03
N ILE A 278 -13.15 -2.64 3.15
CA ILE A 278 -13.93 -2.78 1.93
C ILE A 278 -15.42 -2.77 2.31
N SER A 279 -16.08 -1.65 2.06
CA SER A 279 -17.53 -1.62 1.95
C SER A 279 -17.91 -2.12 0.56
N GLU A 280 -18.65 -3.22 0.53
CA GLU A 280 -19.52 -3.59 -0.59
C GLU A 280 -20.54 -2.45 -0.75
N PHE A 281 -20.40 -1.67 -1.82
CA PHE A 281 -21.40 -0.69 -2.24
C PHE A 281 -22.03 -1.18 -3.53
N ASP A 282 -23.31 -1.54 -3.43
CA ASP A 282 -24.18 -1.86 -4.57
C ASP A 282 -24.50 -0.58 -5.35
N ASP A 283 -23.79 -0.35 -6.46
CA ASP A 283 -24.18 0.65 -7.44
C ASP A 283 -25.27 0.10 -8.36
N LYS A 284 -26.53 0.39 -8.00
CA LYS A 284 -27.68 0.23 -8.88
C LYS A 284 -27.74 1.38 -9.89
N CYS A 285 -26.96 1.28 -10.96
CA CYS A 285 -27.17 2.10 -12.16
C CYS A 285 -27.73 1.25 -13.30
N LYS A 286 -28.98 1.55 -13.65
CA LYS A 286 -29.69 1.06 -14.84
C LYS A 286 -28.85 1.39 -16.08
N ASN A 287 -28.39 0.37 -16.80
CA ASN A 287 -27.94 0.51 -18.18
C ASN A 287 -28.93 -0.18 -19.10
N ASN A 288 -29.39 0.58 -20.11
CA ASN A 288 -30.15 0.07 -21.23
C ASN A 288 -29.35 -1.05 -21.92
N ALA A 289 -30.06 -2.14 -22.20
CA ALA A 289 -29.54 -3.31 -22.88
C ALA A 289 -29.21 -3.02 -24.35
N ALA A 290 -28.01 -3.41 -24.77
CA ALA A 290 -27.76 -3.94 -26.09
C ALA A 290 -26.98 -5.25 -25.90
N SER A 291 -27.68 -6.35 -26.21
CA SER A 291 -27.30 -7.73 -25.90
C SER A 291 -26.02 -8.19 -26.58
N ALA A 292 -25.16 -8.87 -25.80
CA ALA A 292 -24.29 -9.92 -26.29
C ALA A 292 -24.13 -10.94 -25.15
N SER A 293 -24.52 -12.19 -25.41
CA SER A 293 -24.48 -13.29 -24.46
C SER A 293 -23.05 -13.77 -24.20
N GLU A 294 -22.57 -13.66 -22.97
CA GLU A 294 -21.35 -14.32 -22.47
C GLU A 294 -21.75 -15.52 -21.61
N ILE A 295 -21.10 -16.66 -21.88
CA ILE A 295 -21.22 -17.90 -21.11
C ILE A 295 -20.07 -17.88 -20.10
N ASP A 296 -20.42 -17.76 -18.82
CA ASP A 296 -19.49 -17.82 -17.70
C ASP A 296 -19.24 -19.29 -17.31
N TYR A 297 -17.95 -19.69 -17.27
CA TYR A 297 -17.53 -20.90 -16.60
C TYR A 297 -17.30 -20.56 -15.12
N GLU A 298 -18.18 -21.04 -14.25
CA GLU A 298 -18.02 -21.00 -12.79
C GLU A 298 -16.86 -21.94 -12.38
N ASP A 299 -15.90 -21.41 -11.62
CA ASP A 299 -14.80 -22.17 -11.00
C ASP A 299 -15.07 -22.26 -9.50
N ASP A 300 -15.24 -23.49 -9.02
CA ASP A 300 -15.73 -23.84 -7.69
C ASP A 300 -14.84 -23.27 -6.57
N GLY A 301 -15.45 -22.43 -5.74
CA GLY A 301 -14.86 -21.93 -4.51
C GLY A 301 -14.92 -22.98 -3.40
N THR A 302 -13.76 -23.47 -2.95
CA THR A 302 -13.66 -24.18 -1.66
C THR A 302 -12.34 -23.89 -0.94
N HIS A 303 -12.43 -23.59 0.36
CA HIS A 303 -11.37 -23.44 1.37
C HIS A 303 -10.37 -22.27 1.27
N ILE A 304 -10.82 -21.02 1.49
CA ILE A 304 -9.90 -19.89 1.80
C ILE A 304 -9.93 -19.53 3.30
N GLY A 305 -11.05 -19.74 3.99
CA GLY A 305 -11.23 -19.30 5.39
C GLY A 305 -10.40 -20.05 6.44
N GLU A 306 -10.03 -21.31 6.21
CA GLU A 306 -9.25 -22.10 7.18
C GLU A 306 -7.74 -21.85 7.05
N ILE A 307 -7.28 -21.52 5.84
CA ILE A 307 -5.86 -21.23 5.54
C ILE A 307 -5.43 -19.90 6.17
N GLU A 308 -6.30 -18.89 6.24
CA GLU A 308 -6.00 -17.57 6.81
C GLU A 308 -5.63 -17.58 8.30
N SER A 309 -6.14 -18.54 9.07
CA SER A 309 -5.82 -18.66 10.50
C SER A 309 -4.52 -19.44 10.75
N CYS A 310 -4.14 -20.32 9.81
CA CYS A 310 -2.96 -21.16 9.90
C CYS A 310 -1.70 -20.39 9.50
N THR A 311 -1.73 -19.67 8.37
CA THR A 311 -0.56 -18.93 7.87
C THR A 311 -0.14 -17.79 8.79
N LYS A 312 -1.11 -17.11 9.42
CA LYS A 312 -0.85 -16.00 10.35
C LYS A 312 -0.13 -16.46 11.63
N LYS A 313 -0.41 -17.67 12.10
CA LYS A 313 0.31 -18.28 13.23
C LYS A 313 1.70 -18.74 12.81
N GLN A 314 1.82 -19.32 11.61
CA GLN A 314 3.07 -19.88 11.11
C GLN A 314 4.13 -18.80 10.84
N VAL A 315 3.74 -17.67 10.22
CA VAL A 315 4.64 -16.52 9.99
C VAL A 315 5.07 -15.86 11.31
N LEU A 316 4.18 -15.79 12.31
CA LEU A 316 4.55 -15.25 13.63
C LEU A 316 5.55 -16.16 14.37
N VAL A 317 5.45 -17.47 14.22
CA VAL A 317 6.37 -18.44 14.83
C VAL A 317 7.75 -18.39 14.16
N GLU A 318 7.81 -18.31 12.82
CA GLU A 318 9.07 -18.22 12.09
C GLU A 318 9.84 -16.91 12.37
N LEU A 319 9.12 -15.80 12.54
CA LEU A 319 9.70 -14.52 12.95
C LEU A 319 10.18 -14.55 14.40
N SER A 320 9.45 -15.17 15.33
CA SER A 320 9.90 -15.29 16.72
C SER A 320 11.16 -16.16 16.84
N THR A 321 11.25 -17.27 16.09
CA THR A 321 12.46 -18.11 16.09
C THR A 321 13.67 -17.40 15.48
N SER A 322 13.46 -16.54 14.48
CA SER A 322 14.55 -15.77 13.86
C SER A 322 15.07 -14.67 14.79
N ILE A 323 14.19 -14.06 15.60
CA ILE A 323 14.56 -13.07 16.60
C ILE A 323 15.34 -13.72 17.76
N GLU A 324 14.87 -14.87 18.27
CA GLU A 324 15.61 -15.63 19.31
C GLU A 324 17.00 -16.08 18.84
N TYR A 325 17.14 -16.41 17.55
CA TYR A 325 18.42 -16.77 16.95
C TYR A 325 19.39 -15.57 16.90
N LEU A 326 18.89 -14.38 16.57
CA LEU A 326 19.70 -13.16 16.54
C LEU A 326 20.10 -12.67 17.95
N GLU A 327 19.23 -12.81 18.94
CA GLU A 327 19.55 -12.49 20.34
C GLU A 327 20.62 -13.44 20.94
N LYS A 328 20.60 -14.72 20.56
CA LYS A 328 21.66 -15.68 20.93
C LYS A 328 23.02 -15.36 20.30
N TYR A 329 23.04 -14.87 19.07
CA TYR A 329 24.29 -14.47 18.40
C TYR A 329 24.85 -13.16 18.96
N SER A 330 24.00 -12.21 19.37
CA SER A 330 24.44 -10.98 20.03
C SER A 330 25.06 -11.27 21.40
N THR A 331 24.47 -12.17 22.19
CA THR A 331 24.99 -12.56 23.51
C THR A 331 26.23 -13.47 23.44
N GLY A 332 26.41 -14.19 22.33
CA GLY A 332 27.62 -14.99 22.07
C GLY A 332 28.85 -14.17 21.68
N LEU A 333 28.68 -13.00 21.06
CA LEU A 333 29.80 -12.09 20.75
C LEU A 333 30.35 -11.40 22.02
N ASP A 334 29.51 -11.12 23.02
CA ASP A 334 29.93 -10.47 24.26
C ASP A 334 30.80 -11.38 25.16
N MET A 335 30.70 -12.72 25.01
CA MET A 335 31.57 -13.66 25.73
C MET A 335 32.96 -13.83 25.10
N LEU A 336 33.16 -13.47 23.83
CA LEU A 336 34.48 -13.55 23.18
C LEU A 336 35.37 -12.34 23.46
N HIS A 337 34.81 -11.25 23.99
CA HIS A 337 35.58 -10.04 24.34
C HIS A 337 36.08 -9.99 25.80
N LEU A 338 35.76 -10.99 26.63
CA LEU A 338 36.22 -11.11 28.01
C LEU A 338 37.41 -12.08 28.21
N CYS A 339 37.89 -12.71 27.14
CA CYS A 339 39.11 -13.52 27.13
C CYS A 339 40.14 -12.91 26.20
N HIS A 340 40.71 -11.76 26.56
CA HIS A 340 42.00 -11.35 26.03
C HIS A 340 42.79 -10.44 26.97
#